data_AF-A0A938NAH8-F1
#
_entry.id   AF-A0A938NAH8-F1
#
_cell.length_a   1.000
_cell.length_b   1.000
_cell.length_c   1.000
_cell.angle_alpha   90.00
_cell.angle_beta   90.00
_cell.angle_gamma   90.00
#
_symmetry.space_group_name_H-M   'P 1'
#
loop_
_entity.id
_entity.type
_entity.pdbx_description
1 polymer ?
#
loop_
_entity_poly.entity_id
_entity_poly.type
_entity_poly.pdbx_seq_one_letter_code
_entity_poly.pdbx_strand_id
1 'polypeptide(L)'
;MLVVIGIIVILIGLLLPALSSIRAESESSQCRSNLKQAFTGLQSAMTVRKGILPMCEFIPVVLPDGPEGGLPKALKGYIEHDSPIWICPSDSNEDSLATGTSYTYVPGLIRYLPQFQLDVFQALAALPSETPQDQRDRFRNDLEARLVTRFLEKPFLSADGGSVKIPLLIDSEDRHLKGARSPRNGVFLDGSVDEATMDDGIPDDDGG
;
A
#
# COMPACT_ATOMS: atom_id res chain seq x y z
N MET A 1 32.84 30.79 32.70
CA MET A 1 32.30 29.61 32.00
C MET A 1 30.77 29.59 31.88
N LEU A 2 30.02 30.43 32.62
CA LEU A 2 28.55 30.45 32.56
C LEU A 2 27.96 30.96 31.23
N VAL A 3 28.59 31.97 30.60
CA VAL A 3 28.11 32.53 29.33
C VAL A 3 28.08 31.49 28.22
N VAL A 4 29.11 30.64 28.15
CA VAL A 4 29.23 29.58 27.14
C VAL A 4 28.13 28.53 27.31
N ILE A 5 27.89 28.09 28.54
CA ILE A 5 26.83 27.14 28.85
C ILE A 5 25.45 27.73 28.50
N GLY A 6 25.23 29.02 28.80
CA GLY A 6 24.00 29.71 28.42
C GLY A 6 23.74 29.72 26.91
N ILE A 7 24.78 29.98 26.10
CA ILE A 7 24.67 29.95 24.63
C ILE A 7 24.38 28.53 24.13
N ILE A 8 25.05 27.50 24.67
CA ILE A 8 24.81 26.10 24.27
C ILE A 8 23.36 25.68 24.56
N VAL A 9 22.82 26.03 25.73
CA VAL A 9 21.43 25.71 26.09
C VAL A 9 20.43 26.37 25.12
N ILE A 10 20.66 27.63 24.76
CA ILE A 10 19.81 28.34 23.78
C ILE A 10 19.90 27.67 22.40
N LEU A 11 21.10 27.34 21.93
CA LEU A 11 21.30 26.69 20.63
C LEU A 11 20.64 25.30 20.58
N ILE A 12 20.80 24.47 21.63
CA ILE A 12 20.16 23.15 21.71
C ILE A 12 18.63 23.30 21.77
N GLY A 13 18.12 24.30 22.51
CA GLY A 13 16.69 24.58 22.58
C GLY A 13 16.05 24.88 21.23
N LEU A 14 16.79 25.55 20.32
CA LEU A 14 16.34 25.80 18.95
C LEU A 14 16.55 24.59 18.01
N LEU A 15 17.54 23.73 18.31
CA LEU A 15 17.88 22.59 17.45
C LEU A 15 16.88 21.43 17.55
N LEU A 16 16.36 21.15 18.75
CA LEU A 16 15.45 20.02 19.00
C LEU A 16 14.17 20.03 18.14
N PRO A 17 13.40 21.13 18.05
CA PRO A 17 12.19 21.16 17.21
C PRO A 17 12.50 21.11 15.70
N ALA A 18 13.68 21.61 15.29
CA ALA A 18 14.13 21.50 13.91
C ALA A 18 14.51 20.05 13.55
N LEU A 19 15.07 19.29 14.49
CA LEU A 19 15.48 17.91 14.24
C LEU A 19 14.29 16.96 14.09
N SER A 20 13.24 17.08 14.91
CA SER A 20 12.02 16.26 14.77
C SER A 20 11.35 16.47 13.42
N SER A 21 11.33 17.71 12.96
CA SER A 21 10.84 18.11 11.65
C SER A 21 11.59 17.46 10.49
N ILE A 22 12.92 17.49 10.52
CA ILE A 22 13.78 16.87 9.48
C ILE A 22 13.61 15.36 9.48
N ARG A 23 13.47 14.76 10.67
CA ARG A 23 13.29 13.32 10.80
C ARG A 23 12.00 12.84 10.12
N ALA A 24 10.87 13.52 10.34
CA ALA A 24 9.60 13.17 9.70
C ALA A 24 9.70 13.22 8.15
N GLU A 25 10.36 14.24 7.61
CA GLU A 25 10.57 14.37 6.17
C GLU A 25 11.50 13.27 5.62
N SER A 26 12.54 12.92 6.37
CA SER A 26 13.44 11.81 6.03
C SER A 26 12.72 10.46 6.04
N GLU A 27 11.86 10.22 7.03
CA GLU A 27 11.07 8.99 7.12
C GLU A 27 10.07 8.88 5.95
N SER A 28 9.43 9.99 5.57
CA SER A 28 8.56 10.06 4.39
C SER A 28 9.32 9.79 3.08
N SER A 29 10.51 10.40 2.91
CA SER A 29 11.37 10.16 1.75
C SER A 29 11.77 8.68 1.64
N GLN A 30 12.12 8.07 2.77
CA GLN A 30 12.44 6.65 2.84
C GLN A 30 11.21 5.77 2.54
N CYS A 31 10.02 6.12 3.05
CA CYS A 31 8.77 5.43 2.73
C CYS A 31 8.50 5.44 1.22
N ARG A 32 8.67 6.60 0.57
CA ARG A 32 8.51 6.73 -0.89
C ARG A 32 9.51 5.86 -1.66
N SER A 33 10.76 5.79 -1.18
CA SER A 33 11.79 4.90 -1.74
C SER A 33 11.40 3.42 -1.59
N ASN A 34 10.92 3.01 -0.42
CA ASN A 34 10.46 1.65 -0.14
C ASN A 34 9.29 1.26 -1.07
N LEU A 35 8.29 2.13 -1.21
CA LEU A 35 7.15 1.95 -2.12
C LEU A 35 7.60 1.82 -3.59
N LYS A 36 8.57 2.61 -4.04
CA LYS A 36 9.13 2.52 -5.39
C LYS A 36 9.86 1.19 -5.64
N GLN A 37 10.58 0.70 -4.63
CA GLN A 37 11.22 -0.62 -4.68
C GLN A 37 10.19 -1.75 -4.70
N ALA A 38 9.16 -1.68 -3.85
CA ALA A 38 8.05 -2.63 -3.85
C ALA A 38 7.35 -2.68 -5.21
N PHE A 39 7.08 -1.52 -5.81
CA PHE A 39 6.52 -1.43 -7.17
C PHE A 39 7.46 -2.04 -8.21
N THR A 40 8.77 -1.93 -8.07
CA THR A 40 9.72 -2.54 -9.01
C THR A 40 9.61 -4.08 -9.03
N GLY A 41 9.48 -4.71 -7.86
CA GLY A 41 9.21 -6.14 -7.78
C GLY A 41 7.82 -6.52 -8.30
N LEU A 42 6.81 -5.70 -8.00
CA LEU A 42 5.45 -5.88 -8.53
C LEU A 42 5.42 -5.78 -10.06
N GLN A 43 6.10 -4.79 -10.63
CA GLN A 43 6.25 -4.60 -12.07
C GLN A 43 6.96 -5.78 -12.73
N SER A 44 7.96 -6.34 -12.07
CA SER A 44 8.65 -7.56 -12.53
C SER A 44 7.68 -8.75 -12.57
N ALA A 45 6.88 -8.93 -11.51
CA ALA A 45 5.84 -9.96 -11.47
C ALA A 45 4.77 -9.77 -12.55
N MET A 46 4.30 -8.54 -12.76
CA MET A 46 3.34 -8.21 -13.82
C MET A 46 3.91 -8.48 -15.21
N THR A 47 5.19 -8.17 -15.43
CA THR A 47 5.85 -8.38 -16.73
C THR A 47 5.80 -9.87 -17.13
N VAL A 48 6.08 -10.78 -16.19
CA VAL A 48 5.97 -12.23 -16.42
C VAL A 48 4.52 -12.67 -16.66
N ARG A 49 3.55 -11.97 -16.07
CA ARG A 49 2.10 -12.26 -16.17
C ARG A 49 1.36 -11.41 -17.21
N LYS A 50 2.07 -10.83 -18.19
CA LYS A 50 1.50 -10.02 -19.28
C LYS A 50 0.68 -8.81 -18.78
N GLY A 51 1.21 -8.09 -17.80
CA GLY A 51 0.59 -6.89 -17.21
C GLY A 51 -0.46 -7.20 -16.13
N ILE A 52 -0.73 -8.46 -15.82
CA ILE A 52 -1.73 -8.83 -14.82
C ILE A 52 -1.14 -8.73 -13.41
N LEU A 53 -1.84 -7.99 -12.54
CA LEU A 53 -1.50 -7.87 -11.13
C LEU A 53 -1.62 -9.24 -10.41
N PRO A 54 -0.70 -9.57 -9.48
CA PRO A 54 -0.90 -10.71 -8.61
C PRO A 54 -2.14 -10.51 -7.75
N MET A 55 -2.98 -11.55 -7.62
CA MET A 55 -4.08 -11.55 -6.65
C MET A 55 -3.69 -12.35 -5.43
N CYS A 56 -3.80 -11.69 -4.29
CA CYS A 56 -3.54 -12.19 -2.95
C CYS A 56 -4.42 -11.41 -1.97
N GLU A 57 -4.38 -11.73 -0.68
CA GLU A 57 -5.00 -10.88 0.33
C GLU A 57 -4.42 -9.45 0.30
N PHE A 58 -5.22 -8.48 0.75
CA PHE A 58 -4.80 -7.08 0.85
C PHE A 58 -3.83 -6.84 2.02
N ILE A 59 -3.90 -7.67 3.06
CA ILE A 59 -2.99 -7.69 4.21
C ILE A 59 -2.72 -9.17 4.54
N PRO A 60 -1.48 -9.56 4.92
CA PRO A 60 -1.19 -10.91 5.40
C PRO A 60 -1.99 -11.27 6.66
N VAL A 61 -2.30 -12.55 6.83
CA VAL A 61 -2.91 -13.05 8.06
C VAL A 61 -1.82 -13.31 9.09
N VAL A 62 -2.00 -12.83 10.32
CA VAL A 62 -1.07 -13.11 11.43
C VAL A 62 -1.35 -14.50 11.99
N LEU A 63 -0.40 -15.44 11.82
CA LEU A 63 -0.45 -16.78 12.40
C LEU A 63 0.63 -16.94 13.50
N PRO A 64 0.52 -17.97 14.37
CA PRO A 64 1.55 -18.26 15.38
C PRO A 64 2.97 -18.45 14.82
N ASP A 65 3.08 -18.98 13.59
CA ASP A 65 4.36 -19.22 12.90
C ASP A 65 4.85 -18.01 12.10
N GLY A 66 4.15 -16.87 12.18
CA GLY A 66 4.43 -15.63 11.46
C GLY A 66 3.34 -15.23 10.47
N PRO A 67 3.48 -14.07 9.81
CA PRO A 67 2.50 -13.60 8.84
C PRO A 67 2.50 -14.48 7.58
N GLU A 68 1.31 -14.81 7.10
CA GLU A 68 1.11 -15.63 5.90
C GLU A 68 0.19 -14.94 4.88
N GLY A 69 0.58 -15.01 3.61
CA GLY A 69 -0.23 -14.50 2.50
C GLY A 69 0.17 -13.08 2.10
N GLY A 70 -0.78 -12.37 1.48
CA GLY A 70 -0.57 -11.00 1.03
C GLY A 70 0.53 -10.82 -0.01
N LEU A 71 0.88 -9.55 -0.26
CA LEU A 71 1.83 -9.20 -1.31
C LEU A 71 3.27 -9.67 -1.04
N PRO A 72 3.82 -9.61 0.21
CA PRO A 72 5.17 -10.09 0.47
C PRO A 72 5.37 -11.56 0.08
N LYS A 73 4.39 -12.43 0.39
CA LYS A 73 4.42 -13.84 -0.03
C LYS A 73 4.24 -14.00 -1.55
N ALA A 74 3.35 -13.21 -2.15
CA ALA A 74 3.11 -13.25 -3.60
C ALA A 74 4.34 -12.80 -4.43
N LEU A 75 5.20 -11.94 -3.87
CA LEU A 75 6.41 -11.44 -4.51
C LEU A 75 7.70 -12.14 -4.07
N LYS A 76 7.65 -13.26 -3.34
CA LYS A 76 8.83 -13.98 -2.82
C LYS A 76 9.93 -14.29 -3.86
N GLY A 77 9.59 -14.40 -5.15
CA GLY A 77 10.57 -14.61 -6.24
C GLY A 77 11.25 -13.33 -6.77
N TYR A 78 10.82 -12.15 -6.30
CA TYR A 78 11.28 -10.84 -6.76
C TYR A 78 11.80 -9.98 -5.60
N ILE A 79 11.19 -10.10 -4.41
CA ILE A 79 11.55 -9.40 -3.19
C ILE A 79 11.50 -10.40 -2.04
N GLU A 80 12.47 -10.34 -1.14
CA GLU A 80 12.46 -11.12 0.09
C GLU A 80 11.24 -10.76 0.96
N HIS A 81 10.60 -11.78 1.54
CA HIS A 81 9.36 -11.60 2.30
C HIS A 81 9.52 -10.76 3.58
N ASP A 82 10.72 -10.77 4.15
CA ASP A 82 11.17 -10.13 5.38
C ASP A 82 12.00 -8.87 5.10
N SER A 83 12.00 -8.41 3.84
CA SER A 83 12.72 -7.20 3.45
C SER A 83 12.21 -5.98 4.21
N PRO A 84 13.09 -5.10 4.70
CA PRO A 84 12.69 -3.89 5.42
C PRO A 84 11.89 -2.91 4.56
N ILE A 85 11.87 -3.09 3.23
CA ILE A 85 11.06 -2.26 2.33
C ILE A 85 9.55 -2.45 2.56
N TRP A 86 9.14 -3.54 3.21
CA TRP A 86 7.73 -3.79 3.52
C TRP A 86 7.24 -2.96 4.71
N ILE A 87 8.15 -2.30 5.42
CA ILE A 87 7.88 -1.55 6.62
C ILE A 87 8.02 -0.04 6.33
N CYS A 88 7.00 0.71 6.74
CA CYS A 88 7.03 2.16 6.70
C CYS A 88 7.90 2.67 7.86
N PRO A 89 8.90 3.54 7.64
CA PRO A 89 9.78 4.03 8.70
C PRO A 89 9.08 4.78 9.83
N SER A 90 7.88 5.33 9.55
CA SER A 90 7.04 6.01 10.53
C SER A 90 5.99 5.09 11.16
N ASP A 91 5.94 3.81 10.79
CA ASP A 91 5.03 2.84 11.40
C ASP A 91 5.57 2.38 12.77
N SER A 92 4.78 2.65 13.79
CA SER A 92 5.05 2.27 15.17
C SER A 92 3.94 1.41 15.78
N ASN A 93 3.00 0.90 14.97
CA ASN A 93 1.91 0.08 15.46
C ASN A 93 2.28 -1.40 15.44
N GLU A 94 2.16 -2.02 16.61
CA GLU A 94 2.52 -3.43 16.80
C GLU A 94 1.66 -4.39 15.98
N ASP A 95 0.35 -4.13 15.83
CA ASP A 95 -0.56 -4.94 15.01
C ASP A 95 -0.18 -4.86 13.53
N SER A 96 0.12 -3.66 13.01
CA SER A 96 0.59 -3.45 11.63
C SER A 96 1.89 -4.20 11.38
N LEU A 97 2.88 -4.02 12.25
CA LEU A 97 4.18 -4.69 12.18
C LEU A 97 4.05 -6.21 12.30
N ALA A 98 3.09 -6.72 13.08
CA ALA A 98 2.84 -8.16 13.22
C ALA A 98 2.37 -8.81 11.91
N THR A 99 1.79 -8.05 10.98
CA THR A 99 1.43 -8.55 9.64
C THR A 99 2.64 -8.71 8.72
N GLY A 100 3.81 -8.22 9.11
CA GLY A 100 5.02 -8.24 8.28
C GLY A 100 5.04 -7.21 7.15
N THR A 101 4.03 -6.35 7.05
CA THR A 101 4.05 -5.20 6.15
C THR A 101 3.20 -4.04 6.67
N SER A 102 3.72 -2.81 6.55
CA SER A 102 2.98 -1.58 6.84
C SER A 102 2.10 -1.13 5.67
N TYR A 103 2.00 -1.93 4.59
CA TYR A 103 1.31 -1.53 3.37
C TYR A 103 0.13 -2.44 3.05
N THR A 104 -1.01 -1.83 2.77
CA THR A 104 -2.20 -2.50 2.23
C THR A 104 -2.09 -2.63 0.72
N TYR A 105 -2.23 -3.85 0.22
CA TYR A 105 -2.34 -4.14 -1.20
C TYR A 105 -3.79 -3.97 -1.68
N VAL A 106 -4.09 -2.76 -2.15
CA VAL A 106 -5.44 -2.32 -2.55
C VAL A 106 -6.11 -3.22 -3.61
N PRO A 107 -5.41 -3.78 -4.62
CA PRO A 107 -6.04 -4.72 -5.54
C PRO A 107 -6.64 -5.95 -4.84
N GLY A 108 -6.00 -6.42 -3.76
CA GLY A 108 -6.50 -7.51 -2.91
C GLY A 108 -7.77 -7.15 -2.13
N LEU A 109 -8.06 -5.85 -1.95
CA LEU A 109 -9.29 -5.35 -1.34
C LEU A 109 -10.38 -5.18 -2.40
N ILE A 110 -10.02 -4.60 -3.55
CA ILE A 110 -10.89 -4.37 -4.70
C ILE A 110 -11.52 -5.67 -5.20
N ARG A 111 -10.83 -6.82 -5.11
CA ARG A 111 -11.39 -8.12 -5.49
C ARG A 111 -12.71 -8.45 -4.78
N TYR A 112 -12.95 -7.89 -3.59
CA TYR A 112 -14.17 -8.12 -2.80
C TYR A 112 -15.34 -7.21 -3.19
N LEU A 113 -15.18 -6.33 -4.18
CA LEU A 113 -16.28 -5.53 -4.67
C LEU A 113 -17.43 -6.42 -5.18
N PRO A 114 -18.70 -6.09 -4.88
CA PRO A 114 -19.85 -6.94 -5.20
C PRO A 114 -19.92 -7.36 -6.68
N GLN A 115 -19.58 -6.44 -7.60
CA GLN A 115 -19.58 -6.74 -9.03
C GLN A 115 -18.60 -7.86 -9.40
N PHE A 116 -17.39 -7.86 -8.84
CA PHE A 116 -16.39 -8.87 -9.17
C PHE A 116 -16.72 -10.22 -8.53
N GLN A 117 -17.25 -10.21 -7.31
CA GLN A 117 -17.71 -11.44 -6.65
C GLN A 117 -18.84 -12.11 -7.46
N LEU A 118 -19.77 -11.33 -8.02
CA LEU A 118 -20.84 -11.85 -8.85
C LEU A 118 -20.33 -12.41 -10.18
N ASP A 119 -19.45 -11.68 -10.88
CA ASP A 119 -18.85 -12.12 -12.14
C ASP A 119 -18.07 -13.44 -11.95
N VAL A 120 -17.27 -13.52 -10.89
CA VAL A 120 -16.50 -14.72 -10.54
C VAL A 120 -17.42 -15.89 -10.18
N PHE A 121 -18.46 -15.65 -9.39
CA PHE A 121 -19.44 -16.68 -9.05
C PHE A 121 -20.14 -17.25 -10.29
N GLN A 122 -20.60 -16.38 -11.19
CA GLN A 122 -21.24 -16.80 -12.43
C GLN A 122 -20.29 -17.62 -13.32
N ALA A 123 -19.04 -17.18 -13.45
CA ALA A 123 -18.04 -17.89 -14.24
C ALA A 123 -17.70 -19.27 -13.63
N LEU A 124 -17.59 -19.37 -12.31
CA LEU A 124 -17.38 -20.65 -11.62
C LEU A 124 -18.58 -21.58 -11.71
N ALA A 125 -19.80 -21.04 -11.68
CA ALA A 125 -21.04 -21.82 -11.84
C ALA A 125 -21.17 -22.41 -13.26
N ALA A 126 -20.56 -21.79 -14.26
CA ALA A 126 -20.53 -22.27 -15.63
C ALA A 126 -19.49 -23.39 -15.87
N LEU A 127 -18.58 -23.65 -14.92
CA LEU A 127 -17.62 -24.75 -15.03
C LEU A 127 -18.31 -26.12 -14.85
N PRO A 128 -17.85 -27.17 -15.55
CA PRO A 128 -18.33 -28.53 -15.32
C PRO A 128 -18.26 -28.92 -13.83
N SER A 129 -19.28 -29.61 -13.32
CA SER A 129 -19.34 -30.04 -11.92
C SER A 129 -18.12 -30.89 -11.51
N GLU A 130 -17.60 -31.70 -12.44
CA GLU A 130 -16.43 -32.58 -12.23
C GLU A 130 -15.08 -31.83 -12.21
N THR A 131 -15.06 -30.52 -12.48
CA THR A 131 -13.81 -29.73 -12.48
C THR A 131 -13.13 -29.81 -11.10
N PRO A 132 -11.88 -30.30 -11.01
CA PRO A 132 -11.12 -30.37 -9.78
C PRO A 132 -11.02 -29.04 -9.03
N GLN A 133 -10.95 -29.10 -7.70
CA GLN A 133 -10.95 -27.89 -6.86
C GLN A 133 -9.74 -26.99 -7.11
N ASP A 134 -8.55 -27.57 -7.31
CA ASP A 134 -7.34 -26.81 -7.64
C ASP A 134 -7.45 -26.06 -8.97
N GLN A 135 -8.10 -26.68 -9.97
CA GLN A 135 -8.38 -26.04 -11.25
C GLN A 135 -9.40 -24.92 -11.11
N ARG A 136 -10.45 -25.11 -10.29
CA ARG A 136 -11.42 -24.06 -9.95
C ARG A 136 -10.76 -22.87 -9.25
N ASP A 137 -9.87 -23.12 -8.28
CA ASP A 137 -9.17 -22.07 -7.53
C ASP A 137 -8.20 -21.27 -8.41
N ARG A 138 -7.48 -21.96 -9.32
CA ARG A 138 -6.63 -21.28 -10.32
C ARG A 138 -7.44 -20.43 -11.27
N PHE A 139 -8.57 -20.95 -11.76
CA PHE A 139 -9.47 -20.20 -12.63
C PHE A 139 -10.04 -18.96 -11.93
N ARG A 140 -10.50 -19.12 -10.69
CA ARG A 140 -10.97 -18.02 -9.83
C ARG A 140 -9.90 -16.93 -9.71
N ASN A 141 -8.69 -17.29 -9.28
CA ASN A 141 -7.59 -16.35 -9.08
C ASN A 141 -7.18 -15.64 -10.37
N ASP A 142 -7.15 -16.35 -11.51
CA ASP A 142 -6.84 -15.73 -12.81
C ASP A 142 -7.93 -14.75 -13.26
N LEU A 143 -9.20 -15.09 -13.04
CA LEU A 143 -10.33 -14.23 -13.37
C LEU A 143 -10.37 -12.97 -12.49
N GLU A 144 -10.26 -13.14 -11.16
CA GLU A 144 -10.14 -12.02 -10.21
C GLU A 144 -9.00 -11.09 -10.64
N ALA A 145 -7.83 -11.65 -10.97
CA ALA A 145 -6.66 -10.87 -11.37
C ALA A 145 -6.91 -10.02 -12.61
N ARG A 146 -7.54 -10.59 -13.63
CA ARG A 146 -7.87 -9.89 -14.87
C ARG A 146 -8.94 -8.82 -14.68
N LEU A 147 -9.95 -9.07 -13.84
CA LEU A 147 -11.03 -8.12 -13.59
C LEU A 147 -10.50 -6.90 -12.85
N VAL A 148 -9.76 -7.13 -11.76
CA VAL A 148 -9.19 -6.08 -10.93
C VAL A 148 -8.12 -5.27 -11.70
N THR A 149 -7.24 -5.93 -12.45
CA THR A 149 -6.23 -5.23 -13.26
C THR A 149 -6.90 -4.27 -14.26
N ARG A 150 -7.89 -4.76 -15.02
CA ARG A 150 -8.62 -3.93 -16.00
C ARG A 150 -9.43 -2.80 -15.37
N PHE A 151 -9.86 -2.98 -14.12
CA PHE A 151 -10.54 -1.93 -13.38
C PHE A 151 -9.57 -0.79 -13.03
N LEU A 152 -8.35 -1.12 -12.59
CA LEU A 152 -7.32 -0.16 -12.20
C LEU A 152 -6.65 0.55 -13.38
N GLU A 153 -6.66 -0.06 -14.57
CA GLU A 153 -6.15 0.57 -15.80
C GLU A 153 -7.03 1.73 -16.30
N LYS A 154 -8.30 1.79 -15.87
CA LYS A 154 -9.23 2.84 -16.31
C LYS A 154 -9.07 4.10 -15.44
N PRO A 155 -9.06 5.30 -16.04
CA PRO A 155 -9.08 6.53 -15.26
C PRO A 155 -10.41 6.64 -14.52
N PHE A 156 -10.35 6.84 -13.20
CA PHE A 156 -11.51 7.24 -12.42
C PHE A 156 -11.68 8.75 -12.59
N LEU A 157 -12.88 9.21 -12.90
CA LEU A 157 -13.17 10.63 -12.99
C LEU A 157 -13.69 11.09 -11.63
N SER A 158 -13.05 12.12 -11.09
CA SER A 158 -13.56 12.90 -9.97
C SER A 158 -14.73 13.76 -10.42
N ALA A 159 -15.57 14.18 -9.46
CA ALA A 159 -16.74 15.03 -9.72
C ALA A 159 -16.37 16.38 -10.34
N ASP A 160 -15.14 16.85 -10.12
CA ASP A 160 -14.57 18.08 -10.69
C ASP A 160 -13.94 17.89 -12.08
N GLY A 161 -13.98 16.67 -12.63
CA GLY A 161 -13.36 16.33 -13.91
C GLY A 161 -11.88 15.96 -13.84
N GLY A 162 -11.28 15.90 -12.64
CA GLY A 162 -9.93 15.38 -12.43
C GLY A 162 -9.84 13.86 -12.59
N SER A 163 -8.65 13.33 -12.90
CA SER A 163 -8.40 11.89 -12.89
C SER A 163 -7.99 11.43 -11.48
N VAL A 164 -8.78 10.57 -10.85
CA VAL A 164 -8.44 9.92 -9.59
C VAL A 164 -7.59 8.68 -9.88
N LYS A 165 -6.42 8.62 -9.26
CA LYS A 165 -5.57 7.43 -9.30
C LYS A 165 -5.85 6.58 -8.07
N ILE A 166 -5.99 5.28 -8.25
CA ILE A 166 -6.10 4.33 -7.13
C ILE A 166 -4.69 3.79 -6.83
N PRO A 167 -4.21 3.90 -5.58
CA PRO A 167 -2.92 3.34 -5.21
C PRO A 167 -2.96 1.81 -5.26
N LEU A 168 -1.86 1.18 -5.66
CA LEU A 168 -1.65 -0.27 -5.59
C LEU A 168 -1.21 -0.69 -4.18
N LEU A 169 -0.29 0.08 -3.59
CA LEU A 169 0.08 -0.02 -2.18
C LEU A 169 -0.14 1.33 -1.53
N ILE A 170 -0.69 1.29 -0.32
CA ILE A 170 -0.92 2.44 0.53
C ILE A 170 -0.60 2.04 1.97
N ASP A 171 -0.17 2.98 2.80
CA ASP A 171 -0.02 2.73 4.24
C ASP A 171 -1.31 2.09 4.81
N SER A 172 -1.15 1.01 5.57
CA SER A 172 -2.24 0.23 6.16
C SER A 172 -3.01 1.04 7.21
N GLU A 173 -2.37 2.03 7.82
CA GLU A 173 -2.91 2.78 8.94
C GLU A 173 -3.10 4.26 8.60
N ASP A 174 -4.21 4.82 9.07
CA ASP A 174 -4.60 6.23 8.80
C ASP A 174 -3.94 7.19 9.81
N ARG A 175 -2.61 7.06 9.97
CA ARG A 175 -1.80 7.84 10.93
C ARG A 175 -1.28 9.16 10.37
N HIS A 176 -1.47 9.37 9.08
CA HIS A 176 -0.91 10.51 8.36
C HIS A 176 -2.03 11.52 8.11
N LEU A 177 -2.02 12.62 8.86
CA LEU A 177 -2.91 13.75 8.61
C LEU A 177 -2.56 14.38 7.26
N LYS A 178 -3.58 14.78 6.49
CA LYS A 178 -3.38 15.56 5.25
C LYS A 178 -2.57 16.81 5.55
N GLY A 179 -1.53 17.07 4.74
CA GLY A 179 -0.61 18.21 4.95
C GLY A 179 0.41 18.04 6.09
N ALA A 180 0.46 16.89 6.76
CA ALA A 180 1.54 16.58 7.69
C ALA A 180 2.87 16.35 6.95
N ARG A 181 3.99 16.53 7.65
CA ARG A 181 5.34 16.29 7.11
C ARG A 181 5.64 14.81 6.81
N SER A 182 4.77 13.92 7.30
CA SER A 182 4.66 12.51 6.89
C SER A 182 3.25 12.29 6.37
N PRO A 183 3.01 12.46 5.06
CA PRO A 183 1.71 12.21 4.44
C PRO A 183 1.52 10.71 4.16
N ARG A 184 0.27 10.30 3.90
CA ARG A 184 -0.07 8.92 3.56
C ARG A 184 0.43 8.60 2.17
N ASN A 185 1.66 8.09 2.04
CA ASN A 185 2.23 7.79 0.73
C ASN A 185 1.60 6.53 0.12
N GLY A 186 1.41 6.55 -1.20
CA GLY A 186 0.98 5.42 -1.99
C GLY A 186 1.76 5.32 -3.30
N VAL A 187 1.81 4.12 -3.87
CA VAL A 187 2.36 3.89 -5.21
C VAL A 187 1.27 3.46 -6.17
N PHE A 188 1.29 4.01 -7.38
CA PHE A 188 0.23 3.85 -8.37
C PHE A 188 0.65 2.93 -9.52
N LEU A 189 -0.30 2.59 -10.39
CA LEU A 189 -0.07 1.64 -11.50
C LEU A 189 0.98 2.12 -12.52
N ASP A 190 1.15 3.43 -12.67
CA ASP A 190 2.21 4.05 -13.48
C ASP A 190 3.58 4.06 -12.78
N GLY A 191 3.65 3.57 -11.53
CA GLY A 191 4.83 3.57 -10.68
C GLY A 191 5.15 4.93 -10.07
N SER A 192 4.31 5.95 -10.26
CA SER A 192 4.40 7.19 -9.50
C SER A 192 4.18 6.90 -8.01
N VAL A 193 4.89 7.63 -7.14
CA VAL A 193 4.71 7.57 -5.70
C VAL A 193 4.34 8.96 -5.25
N ASP A 194 3.17 9.09 -4.63
CA ASP A 194 2.63 10.37 -4.20
C ASP A 194 1.79 10.20 -2.93
N GLU A 195 1.33 11.31 -2.36
CA GLU A 195 0.33 11.28 -1.30
C GLU A 195 -0.97 10.66 -1.84
N ALA A 196 -1.45 9.62 -1.16
CA ALA A 196 -2.71 8.97 -1.43
C ALA A 196 -3.85 9.83 -0.87
N THR A 197 -4.09 10.98 -1.46
CA THR A 197 -5.29 11.77 -1.21
C THR A 197 -6.47 11.04 -1.84
N MET A 198 -7.21 10.26 -1.06
CA MET A 198 -8.63 10.11 -1.39
C MET A 198 -9.27 11.47 -1.06
N ASP A 199 -9.76 12.14 -2.09
CA ASP A 199 -10.64 13.29 -1.90
C ASP A 199 -11.93 12.74 -1.28
N ASP A 200 -12.00 12.76 0.05
CA ASP A 200 -13.12 12.21 0.80
C ASP A 200 -14.37 13.11 0.69
N GLY A 201 -14.26 14.26 -0.02
CA GLY A 201 -15.33 15.25 -0.15
C GLY A 201 -15.75 15.90 1.17
N ILE A 202 -15.05 15.59 2.26
CA ILE A 202 -15.21 16.23 3.56
C ILE A 202 -14.35 17.50 3.53
N PRO A 203 -14.95 18.69 3.58
CA PRO A 203 -14.16 19.92 3.64
C PRO A 203 -13.25 19.86 4.86
N ASP A 204 -11.97 20.18 4.65
CA ASP A 204 -11.01 20.34 5.73
C ASP A 204 -11.60 21.35 6.72
N ASP A 205 -12.00 20.88 7.90
CA ASP A 205 -12.28 21.74 9.03
C ASP A 205 -10.92 22.30 9.43
N ASP A 206 -10.55 23.44 8.82
CA ASP A 206 -9.44 24.30 9.23
C ASP A 206 -9.75 24.79 10.66
N GLY A 207 -9.57 23.89 11.64
CA GLY A 207 -9.73 24.14 13.05
C GLY A 207 -8.70 25.18 13.48
N GLY A 208 -9.20 26.38 13.79
CA GLY A 208 -8.44 27.49 14.39
C GLY A 208 -8.04 27.26 15.84
#